data_AF-G5E143-F1
#
_entry.id   AF-G5E143-F1
#
_cell.length_a   1.000
_cell.length_b   1.000
_cell.length_c   1.000
_cell.angle_alpha   90.00
_cell.angle_beta   90.00
_cell.angle_gamma   90.00
#
_symmetry.space_group_name_H-M   'P 1'
#
loop_
_entity.id
_entity.type
_entity.pdbx_description
1 polymer ?
#
loop_
_entity_poly.entity_id
_entity_poly.type
_entity_poly.pdbx_seq_one_letter_code
_entity_poly.pdbx_strand_id
1 'polypeptide(L)'
;QSGERECHIVVLTDDDVVDWDEEYPPQMGEEYSQIIYSTKLYRFFKYIENRDVAKSVLKERGLKKIRLGIEGYPTYKEKVRKRPGGRPEVIYNYVQRPFIRMSWEKEEGKSRHVDFQCVK
;
A
#
# COMPACT_ATOMS: atom_id res chain seq x y z
N GLN A 1 13.85 -8.71 -16.74
CA GLN A 1 13.41 -7.35 -16.34
C GLN A 1 13.06 -7.42 -14.85
N SER A 2 13.93 -6.93 -13.97
CA SER A 2 13.74 -6.95 -12.51
C SER A 2 13.13 -5.62 -12.06
N GLY A 3 11.81 -5.56 -12.03
CA GLY A 3 11.07 -4.43 -11.46
C GLY A 3 9.86 -4.96 -10.72
N GLU A 4 9.49 -4.31 -9.61
CA GLU A 4 8.26 -4.65 -8.90
C GLU A 4 7.07 -4.51 -9.85
N ARG A 5 6.20 -5.52 -9.86
CA ARG A 5 4.97 -5.55 -10.70
C ARG A 5 3.72 -5.22 -9.90
N GLU A 6 3.90 -4.84 -8.65
CA GLU A 6 2.87 -4.31 -7.76
C GLU A 6 3.31 -2.93 -7.30
N CYS A 7 2.35 -2.09 -6.97
CA CYS A 7 2.59 -0.77 -6.41
C CYS A 7 1.55 -0.54 -5.31
N HIS A 8 2.01 0.06 -4.21
CA HIS A 8 1.17 0.57 -3.17
C HIS A 8 1.45 2.06 -3.04
N ILE A 9 0.43 2.90 -3.19
CA ILE A 9 0.54 4.35 -3.11
C ILE A 9 -0.25 4.82 -1.90
N VAL A 10 0.35 5.64 -1.06
CA VAL A 10 -0.34 6.37 0.02
C VAL A 10 -0.40 7.84 -0.34
N VAL A 11 -1.59 8.43 -0.21
CA VAL A 11 -1.82 9.85 -0.52
C VAL A 11 -1.82 10.65 0.78
N LEU A 12 -0.75 11.41 0.98
CA LEU A 12 -0.63 12.37 2.07
C LEU A 12 -1.14 13.75 1.62
N THR A 13 -1.57 14.55 2.59
CA THR A 13 -1.87 15.96 2.38
C THR A 13 -0.59 16.77 2.36
N ASP A 14 -0.63 17.97 1.78
CA ASP A 14 0.57 18.81 1.65
C ASP A 14 1.08 19.30 3.03
N ASP A 15 0.21 19.24 4.05
CA ASP A 15 0.50 19.64 5.43
C ASP A 15 0.93 18.46 6.32
N ASP A 16 0.93 17.22 5.81
CA ASP A 16 1.34 16.06 6.60
C ASP A 16 2.85 16.04 6.78
N VAL A 17 3.27 15.82 8.03
CA VAL A 17 4.67 15.62 8.39
C VAL A 17 4.89 14.16 8.76
N VAL A 18 5.81 13.53 8.05
CA VAL A 18 6.28 12.16 8.31
C VAL A 18 7.70 12.26 8.86
N ASP A 19 7.88 11.85 10.10
CA ASP A 19 9.14 11.90 10.84
C ASP A 19 9.38 10.52 11.46
N TRP A 20 9.92 9.62 10.64
CA TRP A 20 10.23 8.27 11.09
C TRP A 20 11.57 8.23 11.80
N ASP A 21 11.58 7.52 12.91
CA ASP A 21 12.78 7.37 13.73
C ASP A 21 13.74 6.35 13.13
N GLU A 22 15.01 6.73 12.97
CA GLU A 22 16.05 5.89 12.38
C GLU A 22 16.34 4.61 13.20
N GLU A 23 16.23 4.69 14.53
CA GLU A 23 16.51 3.56 15.43
C GLU A 23 15.34 2.56 15.47
N TYR A 24 14.11 3.04 15.25
CA TYR A 24 12.90 2.24 15.40
C TYR A 24 11.90 2.40 14.25
N PRO A 25 12.26 2.21 12.98
CA PRO A 25 11.38 2.52 11.85
C PRO A 25 10.06 1.71 11.90
N PRO A 26 8.94 2.27 11.41
CA PRO A 26 7.68 1.54 11.39
C PRO A 26 7.75 0.33 10.45
N GLN A 27 7.06 -0.76 10.81
CA GLN A 27 7.08 -2.02 10.04
C GLN A 27 6.46 -1.90 8.63
N MET A 28 5.66 -0.87 8.38
CA MET A 28 5.08 -0.54 7.06
C MET A 28 5.76 0.67 6.43
N GLY A 29 7.11 0.72 6.49
CA GLY A 29 7.90 1.82 5.96
C GLY A 29 7.80 2.03 4.43
N GLU A 30 8.59 2.99 3.94
CA GLU A 30 8.71 3.41 2.52
C GLU A 30 9.10 2.27 1.59
N GLU A 31 9.73 1.21 2.12
CA GLU A 31 10.20 0.06 1.35
C GLU A 31 9.09 -0.63 0.52
N TYR A 32 7.82 -0.44 0.91
CA TYR A 32 6.68 -1.03 0.19
C TYR A 32 5.66 -0.01 -0.33
N SER A 33 5.80 1.27 -0.01
CA SER A 33 4.78 2.29 -0.32
C SER A 33 5.38 3.53 -0.96
N GLN A 34 4.81 3.93 -2.10
CA GLN A 34 5.10 5.20 -2.75
C GLN A 34 4.23 6.29 -2.15
N ILE A 35 4.85 7.39 -1.73
CA ILE A 35 4.15 8.50 -1.10
C ILE A 35 3.85 9.58 -2.15
N ILE A 36 2.61 10.04 -2.20
CA ILE A 36 2.22 11.21 -2.98
C ILE A 36 1.65 12.27 -2.04
N TYR A 37 2.27 13.44 -2.02
CA TYR A 37 1.76 14.63 -1.32
C TYR A 37 0.83 15.40 -2.26
N SER A 38 -0.47 15.36 -1.97
CA SER A 38 -1.47 16.16 -2.67
C SER A 38 -2.77 16.23 -1.88
N THR A 39 -3.05 17.40 -1.32
CA THR A 39 -4.34 17.65 -0.64
C THR A 39 -5.53 17.48 -1.59
N LYS A 40 -5.34 17.77 -2.89
CA LYS A 40 -6.38 17.59 -3.91
C LYS A 40 -6.71 16.11 -4.12
N LEU A 41 -5.69 15.25 -4.26
CA LEU A 41 -5.91 13.81 -4.40
C LEU A 41 -6.48 13.20 -3.12
N TYR A 42 -6.04 13.66 -1.94
CA TYR A 42 -6.64 13.26 -0.68
C TYR A 42 -8.15 13.55 -0.67
N ARG A 43 -8.57 14.78 -1.01
CA ARG A 43 -9.99 15.17 -1.07
C ARG A 43 -10.76 14.34 -2.10
N PHE A 44 -10.15 14.04 -3.24
CA PHE A 44 -10.76 13.22 -4.28
C PHE A 44 -11.04 11.80 -3.75
N PHE A 45 -10.04 11.11 -3.19
CA PHE A 45 -10.17 9.73 -2.71
C PHE A 45 -10.88 9.58 -1.35
N LYS A 46 -11.14 10.68 -0.65
CA LYS A 46 -11.94 10.68 0.59
C LYS A 46 -13.33 10.06 0.38
N TYR A 47 -13.94 10.30 -0.78
CA TYR A 47 -15.27 9.83 -1.13
C TYR A 47 -15.23 8.41 -1.71
N ILE A 48 -16.18 7.55 -1.34
CA ILE A 48 -16.21 6.15 -1.80
C ILE A 48 -16.60 6.08 -3.28
N GLU A 49 -17.51 6.95 -3.70
CA GLU A 49 -17.99 7.07 -5.07
C GLU A 49 -16.83 7.37 -6.04
N ASN A 50 -15.94 8.29 -5.66
CA ASN A 50 -14.75 8.61 -6.45
C ASN A 50 -13.76 7.44 -6.52
N ARG A 51 -13.63 6.66 -5.43
CA ARG A 51 -12.80 5.44 -5.41
C ARG A 51 -13.36 4.38 -6.35
N ASP A 52 -14.67 4.20 -6.42
CA ASP A 52 -15.29 3.22 -7.31
C ASP A 52 -15.13 3.58 -8.78
N VAL A 53 -15.27 4.88 -9.11
CA VAL A 53 -14.98 5.39 -10.47
C VAL A 53 -13.50 5.19 -10.81
N ALA A 54 -12.59 5.57 -9.93
CA ALA A 54 -11.16 5.40 -10.14
C ALA A 54 -10.78 3.92 -10.31
N LYS A 55 -11.38 3.01 -9.53
CA LYS A 55 -11.19 1.56 -9.66
C LYS A 55 -11.54 1.07 -11.07
N SER A 56 -12.65 1.56 -11.60
CA SER A 56 -13.13 1.21 -12.94
C SER A 56 -12.15 1.68 -14.02
N VAL A 57 -11.69 2.93 -13.93
CA VAL A 57 -10.69 3.49 -14.86
C VAL A 57 -9.36 2.72 -14.80
N LEU A 58 -8.88 2.38 -13.61
CA LEU A 58 -7.65 1.59 -13.45
C LEU A 58 -7.80 0.19 -14.07
N LYS A 59 -8.98 -0.43 -13.94
CA LYS A 59 -9.29 -1.73 -14.55
C LYS A 59 -9.32 -1.65 -16.08
N GLU A 60 -9.93 -0.61 -16.65
CA GLU A 60 -9.95 -0.36 -18.11
C GLU A 60 -8.54 -0.18 -18.68
N ARG A 61 -7.62 0.39 -17.89
CA ARG A 61 -6.19 0.51 -18.24
C ARG A 61 -5.39 -0.78 -18.09
N GLY A 62 -6.05 -1.90 -17.78
CA GLY A 62 -5.43 -3.22 -17.69
C GLY A 62 -4.73 -3.52 -16.36
N LEU A 63 -4.92 -2.68 -15.34
CA LEU A 63 -4.38 -2.94 -14.00
C LEU A 63 -5.23 -3.99 -13.27
N LYS A 64 -4.55 -4.78 -12.45
CA LYS A 64 -5.10 -5.93 -11.72
C LYS A 64 -4.87 -5.78 -10.22
N LYS A 65 -5.50 -6.67 -9.43
CA LYS A 65 -5.43 -6.68 -7.95
C LYS A 65 -5.70 -5.30 -7.31
N ILE A 66 -6.55 -4.48 -7.93
CA ILE A 66 -6.80 -3.09 -7.54
C ILE A 66 -7.55 -3.03 -6.21
N ARG A 67 -6.96 -2.37 -5.21
CA ARG A 67 -7.58 -2.00 -3.94
C ARG A 67 -7.41 -0.51 -3.69
N LEU A 68 -8.52 0.17 -3.42
CA LEU A 68 -8.58 1.57 -3.06
C LEU A 68 -9.29 1.66 -1.72
N GLY A 69 -8.73 2.39 -0.76
CA GLY A 69 -9.28 2.44 0.58
C GLY A 69 -8.71 3.58 1.39
N ILE A 70 -9.05 3.59 2.67
CA ILE A 70 -8.41 4.44 3.68
C ILE A 70 -7.71 3.50 4.65
N GLU A 71 -6.45 3.76 4.97
CA GLU A 71 -5.67 3.01 5.95
C GLU A 71 -4.93 3.96 6.90
N GLY A 72 -4.50 3.44 8.05
CA GLY A 72 -3.66 4.20 8.97
C GLY A 72 -2.22 4.22 8.49
N TYR A 73 -1.68 5.40 8.22
CA TYR A 73 -0.28 5.60 7.86
C TYR A 73 0.53 6.15 9.04
N PRO A 74 1.68 5.55 9.41
CA PRO A 74 2.51 6.02 10.52
C PRO A 74 3.19 7.34 10.16
N THR A 75 3.17 8.31 11.08
CA THR A 75 3.75 9.65 10.85
C THR A 75 5.00 9.86 11.70
N TYR A 76 4.85 9.90 13.02
CA TYR A 76 5.98 10.11 13.93
C TYR A 76 5.91 9.18 15.13
N LYS A 77 7.08 8.90 15.71
CA LYS A 77 7.21 8.10 16.93
C LYS A 77 6.62 8.88 18.11
N GLU A 78 5.57 8.35 18.73
CA GLU A 78 4.95 8.98 19.89
C GLU A 78 5.75 8.66 21.16
N LYS A 79 6.03 7.37 21.41
CA LYS A 79 6.75 6.92 22.60
C LYS A 79 7.30 5.51 22.46
N VAL A 80 8.33 5.21 23.26
CA VAL A 80 8.86 3.86 23.43
C VAL A 80 8.47 3.34 24.81
N ARG A 81 7.65 2.30 24.85
CA ARG A 81 7.24 1.63 26.08
C ARG A 81 8.19 0.47 26.38
N LYS A 82 9.00 0.61 27.42
CA LYS A 82 9.87 -0.47 27.92
C LYS A 82 9.10 -1.28 28.96
N ARG A 83 8.88 -2.57 28.70
CA ARG A 83 8.35 -3.51 29.70
C ARG A 83 9.54 -4.14 30.46
N PRO A 84 9.45 -4.38 31.78
CA PRO A 84 10.53 -5.04 32.52
C PRO A 84 10.87 -6.40 31.90
N GLY A 85 12.12 -6.58 31.45
CA GLY A 85 12.60 -7.82 30.82
C GLY A 85 12.15 -8.06 29.37
N GLY A 86 11.43 -7.12 28.74
CA GLY A 86 10.92 -7.26 27.37
C GLY A 86 11.66 -6.39 26.34
N ARG A 87 11.47 -6.71 25.05
CA ARG A 87 11.88 -5.81 23.96
C ARG A 87 11.11 -4.48 24.05
N PRO A 88 11.74 -3.34 23.73
CA PRO A 88 11.04 -2.05 23.65
C PRO A 88 9.90 -2.11 22.64
N GLU A 89 8.73 -1.61 23.03
CA GLU A 89 7.56 -1.47 22.15
C GLU A 89 7.46 -0.02 21.70
N VAL A 90 7.50 0.22 20.39
CA VAL A 90 7.49 1.56 19.81
C VAL A 90 6.08 1.88 19.35
N ILE A 91 5.54 2.99 19.83
CA ILE A 91 4.19 3.45 19.52
C ILE A 91 4.31 4.63 18.56
N TYR A 92 3.62 4.53 17.44
CA TYR A 92 3.57 5.52 16.38
C TYR A 92 2.22 6.24 16.37
N ASN A 93 2.24 7.51 15.97
CA ASN A 93 1.03 8.24 15.61
C ASN A 93 0.58 7.86 14.20
N TYR A 94 -0.71 7.61 14.01
CA TYR A 94 -1.29 7.19 12.74
C TYR A 94 -2.32 8.19 12.22
N VAL A 95 -2.27 8.46 10.92
CA VAL A 95 -3.26 9.28 10.22
C VAL A 95 -4.02 8.44 9.20
N GLN A 96 -5.33 8.67 9.09
CA GLN A 96 -6.17 7.95 8.13
C GLN A 96 -5.99 8.55 6.73
N ARG A 97 -5.38 7.78 5.80
CA ARG A 97 -5.00 8.28 4.48
C ARG A 97 -5.47 7.36 3.36
N PRO A 98 -5.87 7.93 2.21
CA PRO A 98 -6.21 7.12 1.06
C PRO A 98 -5.00 6.32 0.56
N PHE A 99 -5.26 5.09 0.17
CA PHE A 99 -4.27 4.25 -0.47
C PHE A 99 -4.77 3.66 -1.78
N ILE A 100 -3.83 3.34 -2.67
CA ILE A 100 -4.04 2.70 -3.96
C ILE A 100 -3.05 1.55 -4.09
N ARG A 101 -3.55 0.32 -4.05
CA ARG A 101 -2.76 -0.87 -4.38
C ARG A 101 -3.19 -1.42 -5.73
N MET A 102 -2.23 -1.75 -6.57
CA MET A 102 -2.48 -2.31 -7.90
C MET A 102 -1.29 -3.11 -8.39
N SER A 103 -1.52 -3.90 -9.44
CA SER A 103 -0.50 -4.69 -10.11
C SER A 103 -0.67 -4.62 -11.62
N TRP A 104 0.44 -4.60 -12.37
CA TRP A 104 0.47 -4.77 -13.82
C TRP A 104 1.14 -6.08 -14.21
N GLU A 105 1.22 -7.03 -13.27
CA GLU A 105 1.67 -8.37 -13.56
C GLU A 105 0.75 -9.00 -14.60
N LYS A 106 1.34 -9.46 -15.71
CA LYS A 106 0.66 -10.39 -16.60
C LYS A 106 0.38 -11.62 -15.75
N GLU A 107 -0.89 -11.96 -15.57
CA GLU A 107 -1.22 -13.30 -15.10
C GLU A 107 -0.63 -14.23 -16.15
N GLU A 108 0.48 -14.89 -15.81
CA GLU A 108 0.82 -16.13 -16.46
C GLU A 108 -0.40 -17.00 -16.22
N GLY A 109 -1.18 -17.22 -17.29
CA GLY A 109 -2.22 -18.22 -17.23
C GLY A 109 -1.54 -19.43 -16.63
N LYS A 110 -2.05 -19.92 -15.49
CA LYS A 110 -1.74 -21.29 -15.08
C LYS A 110 -2.17 -22.13 -16.27
N SER A 111 -1.24 -22.34 -17.19
CA SER A 111 -1.42 -23.26 -18.29
C SER A 111 -1.71 -24.53 -17.53
N ARG A 112 -2.95 -25.01 -17.64
CA ARG A 112 -3.26 -26.35 -17.17
C ARG A 112 -2.29 -27.19 -17.97
N HIS A 113 -1.22 -27.64 -17.32
CA HIS A 113 -0.33 -28.59 -17.94
C HIS A 113 -1.25 -29.68 -18.46
N VAL A 114 -1.27 -29.86 -19.78
CA VAL A 114 -2.00 -30.98 -20.37
C VAL A 114 -1.25 -32.19 -19.85
N ASP A 115 -1.84 -32.90 -18.91
CA ASP A 115 -1.36 -34.20 -18.49
C ASP A 115 -1.39 -35.08 -19.75
N PHE A 116 -0.22 -35.30 -20.35
CA PHE A 116 -0.07 -36.34 -21.36
C PHE A 116 -0.22 -37.67 -20.64
N GLN A 117 -1.46 -38.13 -20.56
CA GLN A 117 -1.75 -39.49 -20.15
C GLN A 117 -1.29 -40.39 -21.31
N CYS A 118 -0.04 -40.87 -21.25
CA CYS A 118 0.45 -41.92 -22.13
C CYS A 118 -0.39 -43.18 -21.89
N VAL A 119 -1.41 -43.38 -22.72
CA VAL A 119 -2.05 -44.68 -22.89
C VAL A 119 -1.00 -45.61 -23.52
N LYS A 120 -0.68 -46.68 -22.79
CA LYS A 120 0.13 -47.81 -23.28
C LYS A 120 -0.65 -48.64 -24.29
#